data_AF-A0A365PAE3-F1
#
_entry.id   AF-A0A365PAE3-F1
#
_cell.length_a   1.000
_cell.length_b   1.000
_cell.length_c   1.000
_cell.angle_alpha   90.00
_cell.angle_beta   90.00
_cell.angle_gamma   90.00
#
_symmetry.space_group_name_H-M   'P 1'
#
loop_
_entity.id
_entity.type
_entity.pdbx_description
1 polymer ?
#
loop_
_entity_poly.entity_id
_entity_poly.type
_entity_poly.pdbx_seq_one_letter_code
_entity_poly.pdbx_strand_id
1 'polypeptide(L)'
;MARTSDRTSARNRARQALAEKQRARRERDERMEAAATRYFAAADAIESARRDAGQAIQALIDEGEPRAEIAELLGITTRDIKAALDALTDDDQDDDSDTGHDEPQGSDVSAGAHRDHHNNDAHRSDEAHVA
;
A
#
# COMPACT_ATOMS: atom_id res chain seq x y z
N MET A 1 -12.18 37.39 -39.89
CA MET A 1 -12.83 36.64 -38.80
C MET A 1 -12.22 35.25 -38.52
N ALA A 2 -10.95 34.97 -38.90
CA ALA A 2 -10.36 33.62 -38.76
C ALA A 2 -9.80 33.27 -37.36
N ARG A 3 -9.46 34.28 -36.53
CA ARG A 3 -8.74 34.06 -35.25
C ARG A 3 -9.60 33.44 -34.14
N THR A 4 -10.93 33.47 -34.26
CA THR A 4 -11.86 32.95 -33.26
C THR A 4 -12.18 31.46 -33.47
N SER A 5 -12.22 30.96 -34.71
CA SER A 5 -12.45 29.54 -34.99
C SER A 5 -11.24 28.68 -34.59
N ASP A 6 -10.01 29.14 -34.85
CA ASP A 6 -8.78 28.43 -34.46
C ASP A 6 -8.66 28.28 -32.93
N ARG A 7 -8.95 29.35 -32.18
CA ARG A 7 -8.95 29.34 -30.71
C ARG A 7 -9.98 28.37 -30.14
N THR A 8 -11.13 28.25 -30.79
CA THR A 8 -12.20 27.33 -30.38
C THR A 8 -11.83 25.88 -30.70
N SER A 9 -11.18 25.62 -31.83
CA SER A 9 -10.68 24.28 -32.18
C SER A 9 -9.56 23.78 -31.25
N ALA A 10 -8.67 24.67 -30.82
CA ALA A 10 -7.58 24.34 -29.89
C ALA A 10 -8.13 24.00 -28.50
N ARG A 11 -9.15 24.75 -28.03
CA ARG A 11 -9.81 24.48 -26.75
C ARG A 11 -10.58 23.16 -26.74
N ASN A 12 -11.23 22.80 -27.85
CA ASN A 12 -11.92 21.52 -27.97
C ASN A 12 -10.94 20.33 -28.00
N ARG A 13 -9.81 20.46 -28.70
CA ARG A 13 -8.73 19.46 -28.68
C ARG A 13 -8.11 19.30 -27.29
N ALA A 14 -7.88 20.40 -26.57
CA ALA A 14 -7.38 20.35 -25.19
C ALA A 14 -8.37 19.65 -24.24
N ARG A 15 -9.68 19.88 -24.40
CA ARG A 15 -10.73 19.19 -23.62
C ARG A 15 -10.80 17.69 -23.93
N GLN A 16 -10.69 17.31 -25.21
CA GLN A 16 -10.64 15.90 -25.62
C GLN A 16 -9.42 15.19 -25.04
N ALA A 17 -8.23 15.79 -25.15
CA ALA A 17 -7.01 15.21 -24.59
C ALA A 17 -7.05 15.06 -23.05
N LEU A 18 -7.70 16.00 -22.35
CA LEU A 18 -7.92 15.89 -20.90
C LEU A 18 -8.92 14.77 -20.56
N ALA A 19 -10.01 14.65 -21.31
CA ALA A 19 -11.00 13.58 -21.12
C ALA A 19 -10.39 12.20 -21.37
N GLU A 20 -9.56 12.06 -22.41
CA GLU A 20 -8.84 10.81 -22.72
C GLU A 20 -7.83 10.45 -21.62
N LYS A 21 -7.06 11.42 -21.11
CA LYS A 21 -6.14 11.18 -19.99
C LYS A 21 -6.89 10.76 -18.72
N GLN A 22 -8.04 11.35 -18.44
CA GLN A 22 -8.85 10.97 -17.28
C GLN A 22 -9.42 9.56 -17.43
N ARG A 23 -9.91 9.19 -18.63
CA ARG A 23 -10.36 7.83 -18.92
C ARG A 23 -9.22 6.82 -18.78
N ALA A 24 -8.06 7.09 -19.35
CA ALA A 24 -6.90 6.21 -19.26
C ALA A 24 -6.39 6.04 -17.82
N ARG A 25 -6.51 7.07 -16.96
CA ARG A 25 -6.23 6.94 -15.53
C ARG A 25 -7.24 6.04 -14.84
N ARG A 26 -8.54 6.29 -15.03
CA ARG A 26 -9.61 5.45 -14.45
C ARG A 26 -9.48 3.99 -14.86
N GLU A 27 -9.25 3.71 -16.14
CA GLU A 27 -9.04 2.32 -16.61
C GLU A 27 -7.81 1.66 -15.98
N ARG A 28 -6.75 2.43 -15.71
CA ARG A 28 -5.57 1.92 -15.00
C ARG A 28 -5.91 1.65 -13.54
N ASP A 29 -6.56 2.59 -12.88
CA ASP A 29 -6.92 2.51 -11.47
C ASP A 29 -7.88 1.31 -11.24
N GLU A 30 -8.91 1.15 -12.09
CA GLU A 30 -9.83 0.02 -12.07
C GLU A 30 -9.11 -1.32 -12.28
N ARG A 31 -8.11 -1.39 -13.18
CA ARG A 31 -7.30 -2.60 -13.36
C ARG A 31 -6.43 -2.91 -12.15
N MET A 32 -5.86 -1.90 -11.53
CA MET A 32 -5.04 -2.05 -10.33
C MET A 32 -5.89 -2.50 -9.15
N GLU A 33 -7.06 -1.89 -8.96
CA GLU A 33 -8.04 -2.30 -7.95
C GLU A 33 -8.45 -3.76 -8.16
N ALA A 34 -8.85 -4.14 -9.38
CA ALA A 34 -9.21 -5.51 -9.68
C ALA A 34 -8.06 -6.51 -9.46
N ALA A 35 -6.80 -6.10 -9.70
CA ALA A 35 -5.64 -6.93 -9.43
C ALA A 35 -5.37 -7.07 -7.92
N ALA A 36 -5.47 -5.98 -7.16
CA ALA A 36 -5.32 -5.98 -5.72
C ALA A 36 -6.38 -6.86 -5.05
N THR A 37 -7.65 -6.72 -5.44
CA THR A 37 -8.74 -7.56 -4.91
C THR A 37 -8.48 -9.05 -5.17
N ARG A 38 -8.01 -9.41 -6.36
CA ARG A 38 -7.66 -10.81 -6.66
C ARG A 38 -6.48 -11.30 -5.83
N TYR A 39 -5.49 -10.44 -5.61
CA TYR A 39 -4.32 -10.78 -4.80
C TYR A 39 -4.73 -11.08 -3.35
N PHE A 40 -5.48 -10.19 -2.70
CA PHE A 40 -5.91 -10.39 -1.32
C PHE A 40 -6.86 -11.59 -1.19
N ALA A 41 -7.83 -11.75 -2.10
CA ALA A 41 -8.69 -12.92 -2.10
C ALA A 41 -7.90 -14.24 -2.25
N ALA A 42 -6.84 -14.24 -3.06
CA ALA A 42 -5.96 -15.40 -3.20
C ALA A 42 -5.11 -15.62 -1.94
N ALA A 43 -4.64 -14.55 -1.28
CA ALA A 43 -3.90 -14.63 -0.04
C ALA A 43 -4.76 -15.23 1.08
N ASP A 44 -5.98 -14.73 1.27
CA ASP A 44 -6.95 -15.24 2.24
C ASP A 44 -7.27 -16.73 2.00
N ALA A 45 -7.44 -17.12 0.73
CA ALA A 45 -7.69 -18.51 0.37
C ALA A 45 -6.48 -19.42 0.68
N ILE A 46 -5.25 -18.95 0.46
CA ILE A 46 -4.03 -19.68 0.81
C ILE A 46 -3.93 -19.83 2.34
N GLU A 47 -4.24 -18.79 3.08
CA GLU A 47 -4.21 -18.80 4.54
C GLU A 47 -5.24 -19.77 5.12
N SER A 48 -6.48 -19.73 4.63
CA SER A 48 -7.51 -20.72 4.98
C SER A 48 -7.06 -22.14 4.67
N ALA A 49 -6.50 -22.39 3.49
CA ALA A 49 -6.04 -23.72 3.11
C ALA A 49 -4.88 -24.22 4.00
N ARG A 50 -4.02 -23.32 4.48
CA ARG A 50 -2.96 -23.66 5.44
C ARG A 50 -3.53 -24.05 6.80
N ARG A 51 -4.54 -23.32 7.29
CA ARG A 51 -5.25 -23.69 8.53
C ARG A 51 -5.91 -25.05 8.40
N ASP A 52 -6.67 -25.29 7.32
CA ASP A 52 -7.35 -26.55 7.10
C ASP A 52 -6.35 -27.73 7.05
N ALA A 53 -5.21 -27.54 6.39
CA ALA A 53 -4.14 -28.53 6.36
C ALA A 53 -3.54 -28.77 7.76
N GLY A 54 -3.30 -27.71 8.54
CA GLY A 54 -2.84 -27.81 9.92
C GLY A 54 -3.81 -28.58 10.79
N GLN A 55 -5.11 -28.31 10.69
CA GLN A 55 -6.16 -29.01 11.45
C GLN A 55 -6.21 -30.50 11.10
N ALA A 56 -6.12 -30.83 9.81
CA ALA A 56 -6.09 -32.22 9.37
C ALA A 56 -4.85 -32.96 9.90
N ILE A 57 -3.68 -32.31 9.88
CA ILE A 57 -2.44 -32.87 10.44
C ILE A 57 -2.55 -33.04 11.96
N GLN A 58 -3.12 -32.07 12.68
CA GLN A 58 -3.33 -32.16 14.11
C GLN A 58 -4.26 -33.33 14.48
N ALA A 59 -5.33 -33.54 13.72
CA ALA A 59 -6.24 -34.66 13.93
C ALA A 59 -5.53 -36.02 13.81
N LEU A 60 -4.65 -36.20 12.82
CA LEU A 60 -3.86 -37.43 12.68
C LEU A 60 -2.91 -37.64 13.88
N ILE A 61 -2.30 -36.56 14.39
CA ILE A 61 -1.46 -36.62 15.58
C ILE A 61 -2.27 -37.00 16.82
N ASP A 62 -3.48 -36.46 16.97
CA ASP A 62 -4.37 -36.75 18.09
C ASP A 62 -4.87 -38.21 18.06
N GLU A 63 -4.99 -38.81 16.86
CA GLU A 63 -5.24 -40.25 16.67
C GLU A 63 -4.02 -41.12 17.03
N GLY A 64 -2.85 -40.52 17.28
CA GLY A 64 -1.64 -41.18 17.74
C GLY A 64 -0.59 -41.42 16.65
N GLU A 65 -0.82 -40.94 15.42
CA GLU A 65 0.12 -41.12 14.32
C GLU A 65 1.38 -40.28 14.53
N PRO A 66 2.59 -40.87 14.40
CA PRO A 66 3.82 -40.13 14.57
C PRO A 66 4.06 -39.21 13.37
N ARG A 67 4.60 -38.02 13.65
CA ARG A 67 4.88 -36.98 12.62
C ARG A 67 5.73 -37.48 11.45
N ALA A 68 6.61 -38.46 11.66
CA ALA A 68 7.42 -39.04 10.60
C ALA A 68 6.57 -39.83 9.59
N GLU A 69 5.59 -40.60 10.06
CA GLU A 69 4.70 -41.40 9.22
C GLU A 69 3.70 -40.51 8.48
N ILE A 70 3.19 -39.47 9.14
CA ILE A 70 2.36 -38.43 8.48
C ILE A 70 3.16 -37.74 7.36
N ALA A 71 4.44 -37.44 7.60
CA ALA A 71 5.29 -36.76 6.61
C ALA A 71 5.52 -37.65 5.39
N GLU A 72 5.80 -38.94 5.63
CA GLU A 72 5.94 -39.94 4.57
C GLU A 72 4.63 -40.12 3.78
N LEU A 73 3.49 -40.23 4.48
CA LEU A 73 2.17 -40.39 3.88
C LEU A 73 1.80 -39.22 2.96
N LEU A 74 2.06 -38.00 3.41
CA LEU A 74 1.75 -36.78 2.66
C LEU A 74 2.83 -36.42 1.62
N GLY A 75 3.97 -37.12 1.63
CA GLY A 75 5.10 -36.81 0.75
C GLY A 75 5.73 -35.45 1.02
N ILE A 76 5.65 -34.97 2.27
CA ILE A 76 6.19 -33.68 2.73
C ILE A 76 7.30 -33.89 3.76
N THR A 77 7.99 -32.82 4.15
CA THR A 77 8.98 -32.92 5.21
C THR A 77 8.35 -32.79 6.59
N THR A 78 9.01 -33.33 7.62
CA THR A 78 8.60 -33.09 9.01
C THR A 78 8.68 -31.61 9.41
N ARG A 79 9.48 -30.80 8.70
CA ARG A 79 9.48 -29.34 8.83
C ARG A 79 8.18 -28.73 8.33
N ASP A 80 7.63 -29.23 7.22
CA ASP A 80 6.37 -28.74 6.66
C ASP A 80 5.19 -29.09 7.58
N ILE A 81 5.22 -30.27 8.21
CA ILE A 81 4.28 -30.61 9.30
C ILE A 81 4.36 -29.60 10.41
N LYS A 82 5.57 -29.28 10.88
CA LYS A 82 5.74 -28.27 11.92
C LYS A 82 5.17 -26.92 11.48
N ALA A 83 5.48 -26.46 10.28
CA ALA A 83 4.98 -25.19 9.76
C ALA A 83 3.45 -25.16 9.66
N ALA A 84 2.81 -26.27 9.27
CA ALA A 84 1.36 -26.38 9.22
C ALA A 84 0.72 -26.34 10.62
N LEU A 85 1.38 -26.92 11.63
CA LEU A 85 0.93 -26.84 13.02
C LEU A 85 1.15 -25.45 13.62
N ASP A 86 2.30 -24.82 13.36
CA ASP A 86 2.62 -23.46 13.83
C ASP A 86 1.59 -22.45 13.28
N ALA A 87 1.08 -22.66 12.05
CA ALA A 87 0.03 -21.85 11.44
C ALA A 87 -1.34 -21.93 12.16
N LEU A 88 -1.56 -22.93 13.03
CA LEU A 88 -2.75 -22.98 13.88
C LEU A 88 -2.61 -22.13 15.15
N THR A 89 -1.38 -21.96 15.65
CA THR A 89 -1.12 -21.25 16.90
C THR A 89 -0.96 -19.74 16.74
N ASP A 90 -0.54 -19.27 15.56
CA ASP A 90 -0.37 -17.82 15.31
C ASP A 90 -1.72 -17.07 15.23
N ASP A 91 -2.83 -17.76 14.97
CA ASP A 91 -4.17 -17.15 14.81
C ASP A 91 -4.84 -16.77 16.16
N ASP A 92 -4.42 -17.42 17.26
CA ASP A 92 -4.93 -17.13 18.61
C ASP A 92 -4.26 -15.88 19.23
N GLN A 93 -3.32 -15.24 18.54
CA GLN A 93 -2.57 -14.07 19.05
C GLN A 93 -2.94 -12.72 18.42
N ASP A 94 -3.89 -12.67 17.47
CA ASP A 94 -4.30 -11.42 16.81
C ASP A 94 -5.40 -10.63 17.56
N ASP A 95 -5.75 -11.03 18.79
CA ASP A 95 -6.59 -10.22 19.71
C ASP A 95 -5.72 -9.46 20.73
N ASP A 96 -4.94 -8.48 20.26
CA ASP A 96 -4.59 -7.35 21.14
C ASP A 96 -4.33 -6.04 20.38
N SER A 97 -5.38 -5.23 20.40
CA SER A 97 -5.43 -3.77 20.44
C SER A 97 -4.12 -2.95 20.37
N ASP A 98 -3.94 -2.18 19.29
CA ASP A 98 -3.49 -0.78 19.39
C ASP A 98 -3.98 0.05 18.20
N THR A 99 -5.24 0.47 18.28
CA THR A 99 -5.78 1.58 17.50
C THR A 99 -5.78 2.83 18.38
N GLY A 100 -4.62 3.46 18.56
CA GLY A 100 -4.60 4.87 18.98
C GLY A 100 -3.44 5.29 19.86
N HIS A 101 -2.39 5.79 19.23
CA HIS A 101 -1.57 6.82 19.87
C HIS A 101 -1.37 8.01 18.92
N ASP A 102 -2.41 8.82 18.82
CA ASP A 102 -2.34 10.19 18.33
C ASP A 102 -1.98 11.06 19.55
N GLU A 103 -0.70 11.38 19.74
CA GLU A 103 -0.28 12.38 20.73
C GLU A 103 0.19 13.68 20.09
N PRO A 104 -0.52 14.81 20.32
CA PRO A 104 -0.06 16.14 19.98
C PRO A 104 0.80 16.68 21.11
N GLN A 105 2.13 16.47 21.04
CA GLN A 105 3.03 17.15 21.97
C GLN A 105 3.30 18.58 21.51
N GLY A 106 2.50 19.49 22.06
CA GLY A 106 2.81 20.91 22.09
C GLY A 106 4.15 21.17 22.79
N SER A 107 5.02 21.92 22.12
CA SER A 107 6.07 22.68 22.79
C SER A 107 5.70 24.16 22.72
N ASP A 108 4.97 24.57 23.74
CA ASP A 108 4.82 25.96 24.15
C ASP A 108 6.17 26.43 24.72
N VAL A 109 6.98 27.07 23.88
CA VAL A 109 8.10 27.90 24.32
C VAL A 109 7.75 29.35 24.04
N SER A 110 7.14 29.93 25.07
CA SER A 110 6.79 31.35 25.14
C SER A 110 8.03 32.25 25.32
N ALA A 111 7.92 33.42 24.70
CA ALA A 111 8.58 34.70 25.01
C ALA A 111 10.02 34.94 24.53
N GLY A 112 10.14 35.70 23.43
CA GLY A 112 11.38 36.40 23.08
C GLY A 112 11.29 37.31 21.84
N ALA A 113 10.79 38.53 22.02
CA ALA A 113 11.00 39.73 21.18
C ALA A 113 10.27 39.84 19.82
N HIS A 114 9.20 40.65 19.84
CA HIS A 114 8.77 41.47 18.70
C HIS A 114 9.88 42.39 18.19
N ARG A 115 10.02 42.50 16.86
CA ARG A 115 10.59 43.58 16.00
C ARG A 115 11.22 42.90 14.77
N ASP A 116 11.12 43.34 13.52
CA ASP A 116 10.53 44.51 12.87
C ASP A 116 10.37 44.12 11.39
N HIS A 117 9.36 44.67 10.73
CA HIS A 117 9.28 44.72 9.27
C HIS A 117 10.46 45.53 8.72
N HIS A 118 11.35 44.93 7.93
CA HIS A 118 12.11 45.69 6.91
C HIS A 118 12.37 44.87 5.65
N ASN A 119 11.83 45.41 4.56
CA ASN A 119 12.27 45.23 3.18
C ASN A 119 13.79 45.10 3.06
N ASN A 120 14.26 44.18 2.22
CA ASN A 120 15.46 44.45 1.45
C ASN A 120 15.33 43.87 0.04
N ASP A 121 14.63 44.63 -0.78
CA ASP A 121 14.82 44.68 -2.23
C ASP A 121 16.00 45.64 -2.48
N ALA A 122 17.15 45.12 -2.93
CA ALA A 122 18.22 45.90 -3.57
C ALA A 122 19.38 45.01 -4.05
N HIS A 123 19.44 44.87 -5.38
CA HIS A 123 20.63 45.03 -6.22
C HIS A 123 21.83 44.07 -6.06
N ARG A 124 22.01 43.21 -7.07
CA ARG A 124 23.31 43.14 -7.74
C ARG A 124 23.14 43.07 -9.25
N SER A 125 23.40 44.21 -9.87
CA SER A 125 23.46 44.45 -11.31
C SER A 125 24.67 43.78 -11.95
N ASP A 126 24.52 43.48 -13.25
CA ASP A 126 25.51 43.47 -14.33
C ASP A 126 26.81 42.66 -14.18
N GLU A 127 26.98 41.71 -15.10
CA GLU A 127 27.95 41.90 -16.18
C GLU A 127 27.64 40.96 -17.35
N ALA A 128 27.07 41.53 -18.40
CA ALA A 128 27.16 41.00 -19.75
C ALA A 128 28.47 41.52 -20.36
N HIS A 129 29.30 40.64 -20.90
CA HIS A 129 30.04 40.99 -22.11
C HIS A 129 30.28 39.76 -22.99
N VAL A 130 29.45 39.72 -24.03
CA VAL A 130 29.77 39.14 -25.33
C VAL A 130 30.87 39.98 -25.96
N ALA A 131 31.92 39.31 -26.44
CA ALA A 131 32.74 39.70 -27.58
C ALA A 131 33.24 38.43 -28.25
#